data_AF-A0A0J6W964-F1
#
_entry.id   AF-A0A0J6W964-F1
#
_cell.length_a   1.000
_cell.length_b   1.000
_cell.length_c   1.000
_cell.angle_alpha   90.00
_cell.angle_beta   90.00
_cell.angle_gamma   90.00
#
_symmetry.space_group_name_H-M   'P 1'
#
loop_
_entity.id
_entity.type
_entity.pdbx_description
1 polymer ?
#
loop_
_entity_poly.entity_id
_entity_poly.type
_entity_poly.pdbx_seq_one_letter_code
_entity_poly.pdbx_strand_id
1 'polypeptide(L)'
;MPTSQQVADVIAGISHIGKARDALRDAGFRAVIAANRITVDDEVFALFAGIGIDPVAGRYPRWLVYTVTADPGDYVAVGPAHAATLGPAS
;
A
#
# COMPACT_ATOMS: atom_id res chain seq x y z
N MET A 1 -15.97 3.70 6.90
CA MET A 1 -15.01 4.59 6.24
C MET A 1 -13.61 4.11 6.60
N PRO A 2 -12.92 3.36 5.72
CA PRO A 2 -11.56 2.91 5.98
C PRO A 2 -10.59 4.09 5.91
N THR A 3 -9.59 4.11 6.80
CA THR A 3 -8.47 5.07 6.69
C THR A 3 -7.40 4.53 5.74
N SER A 4 -6.58 5.42 5.18
CA SER A 4 -5.41 5.03 4.38
C SER A 4 -4.46 4.12 5.17
N GLN A 5 -4.29 4.36 6.47
CA GLN A 5 -3.48 3.50 7.34
C GLN A 5 -4.08 2.10 7.53
N GLN A 6 -5.40 1.99 7.74
CA GLN A 6 -6.06 0.67 7.86
C GLN A 6 -5.90 -0.15 6.59
N VAL A 7 -6.05 0.48 5.42
CA VAL A 7 -5.82 -0.20 4.13
C VAL A 7 -4.35 -0.59 3.97
N ALA A 8 -3.42 0.29 4.34
CA ALA A 8 -1.98 0.04 4.29
C ALA A 8 -1.57 -1.15 5.16
N ASP A 9 -2.09 -1.25 6.38
CA ASP A 9 -1.78 -2.33 7.32
C ASP A 9 -2.22 -3.69 6.78
N VAL A 10 -3.38 -3.77 6.14
CA VAL A 10 -3.90 -5.03 5.54
C VAL A 10 -3.05 -5.50 4.36
N ILE A 11 -2.55 -4.58 3.52
CA ILE A 11 -1.80 -4.95 2.32
C ILE A 11 -0.28 -4.98 2.53
N ALA A 12 0.19 -4.67 3.73
CA ALA A 12 1.60 -4.66 4.08
C ALA A 12 2.26 -6.02 3.77
N GLY A 13 3.40 -5.98 3.07
CA GLY A 13 4.12 -7.18 2.66
C GLY A 13 3.54 -7.95 1.47
N ILE A 14 2.35 -7.62 0.97
CA ILE A 14 1.74 -8.34 -0.17
C ILE A 14 2.33 -7.84 -1.50
N SER A 15 2.96 -8.74 -2.29
CA SER A 15 3.58 -8.43 -3.60
C SER A 15 2.62 -8.43 -4.79
N HIS A 16 1.43 -8.98 -4.62
CA HIS A 16 0.56 -9.33 -5.75
C HIS A 16 -0.76 -8.58 -5.61
N ILE A 17 -1.09 -7.77 -6.62
CA ILE A 17 -2.28 -6.91 -6.58
C ILE A 17 -3.58 -7.70 -6.38
N GLY A 18 -3.70 -8.88 -7.00
CA GLY A 18 -4.84 -9.78 -6.77
C GLY A 18 -4.96 -10.25 -5.32
N LYS A 19 -3.83 -10.67 -4.71
CA LYS A 19 -3.80 -11.12 -3.31
C LYS A 19 -4.10 -9.98 -2.33
N ALA A 20 -3.65 -8.76 -2.63
CA ALA A 20 -3.94 -7.60 -1.79
C ALA A 20 -5.44 -7.24 -1.83
N ARG A 21 -6.07 -7.31 -3.01
CA ARG A 21 -7.53 -7.16 -3.12
C ARG A 21 -8.26 -8.23 -2.31
N ASP A 22 -7.84 -9.48 -2.41
CA ASP A 22 -8.49 -10.58 -1.69
C ASP A 22 -8.34 -10.40 -0.17
N ALA A 23 -7.15 -10.04 0.32
CA ALA A 23 -6.92 -9.71 1.73
C ALA A 23 -7.82 -8.57 2.23
N LEU A 24 -8.02 -7.51 1.42
CA LEU A 24 -8.93 -6.41 1.76
C LEU A 24 -10.39 -6.88 1.82
N ARG A 25 -10.81 -7.80 0.94
CA ARG A 25 -12.16 -8.39 0.99
C ARG A 25 -12.34 -9.29 2.20
N ASP A 26 -11.32 -10.07 2.53
CA ASP A 26 -11.32 -10.93 3.72
C ASP A 26 -11.36 -10.10 5.02
N ALA A 27 -10.78 -8.89 4.99
CA ALA A 27 -10.90 -7.90 6.06
C ALA A 27 -12.25 -7.16 6.11
N GLY A 28 -13.19 -7.50 5.21
CA GLY A 28 -14.55 -6.96 5.20
C GLY A 28 -14.76 -5.72 4.33
N PHE A 29 -13.75 -5.28 3.56
CA PHE A 29 -13.87 -4.11 2.69
C PHE A 29 -14.38 -4.46 1.28
N ARG A 30 -15.06 -3.53 0.62
CA ARG A 30 -15.33 -3.59 -0.81
C ARG A 30 -14.08 -3.15 -1.56
N ALA A 31 -13.34 -4.11 -2.11
CA ALA A 31 -12.14 -3.84 -2.92
C ALA A 31 -12.33 -4.20 -4.41
N VAL A 32 -12.02 -3.25 -5.30
CA VAL A 32 -12.08 -3.41 -6.77
C VAL A 32 -10.74 -3.04 -7.38
N ILE A 33 -10.23 -3.87 -8.30
CA ILE A 33 -9.00 -3.59 -9.05
C ILE A 33 -9.36 -2.89 -10.37
N ALA A 34 -8.64 -1.81 -10.69
CA ALA A 34 -8.57 -1.22 -12.01
C ALA A 34 -7.10 -0.91 -12.35
N ALA A 35 -6.57 -1.52 -13.41
CA ALA A 35 -5.15 -1.45 -13.77
C ALA A 35 -4.23 -1.80 -12.57
N ASN A 36 -3.36 -0.88 -12.16
CA ASN A 36 -2.46 -1.03 -11.01
C ASN A 36 -3.02 -0.43 -9.72
N ARG A 37 -4.34 -0.21 -9.61
CA ARG A 37 -4.96 0.43 -8.44
C ARG A 37 -6.06 -0.45 -7.85
N ILE A 38 -6.15 -0.49 -6.54
CA ILE A 38 -7.30 -0.99 -5.80
C ILE A 38 -8.07 0.21 -5.26
N THR A 39 -9.38 0.24 -5.51
CA THR A 39 -10.32 1.16 -4.84
C THR A 39 -10.99 0.41 -3.71
N VAL A 40 -10.94 0.96 -2.51
CA VAL A 40 -11.48 0.39 -1.27
C VAL A 40 -12.61 1.29 -0.77
N ASP A 41 -13.80 0.72 -0.64
CA ASP A 41 -15.04 1.38 -0.20
C ASP A 41 -15.32 2.71 -0.91
N ASP A 42 -14.92 2.83 -2.18
CA ASP A 42 -15.02 4.05 -3.02
C ASP A 42 -14.28 5.29 -2.48
N GLU A 43 -13.48 5.15 -1.42
CA GLU A 43 -12.93 6.28 -0.67
C GLU A 43 -11.40 6.26 -0.56
N VAL A 44 -10.79 5.06 -0.58
CA VAL A 44 -9.34 4.88 -0.47
C VAL A 44 -8.80 4.23 -1.72
N PHE A 45 -7.68 4.74 -2.22
CA PHE A 45 -6.92 4.16 -3.31
C PHE A 45 -5.63 3.54 -2.78
N ALA A 46 -5.37 2.29 -3.16
CA ALA A 46 -4.07 1.64 -3.03
C ALA A 46 -3.48 1.43 -4.42
N LEU A 47 -2.50 2.25 -4.78
CA LEU A 47 -1.76 2.16 -6.04
C LEU A 47 -0.59 1.21 -5.87
N PHE A 48 -0.55 0.17 -6.69
CA PHE A 48 0.59 -0.73 -6.82
C PHE A 48 1.64 -0.04 -7.70
N ALA A 49 2.67 0.51 -7.06
CA ALA A 49 3.74 1.26 -7.72
C ALA A 49 4.76 0.35 -8.44
N GLY A 50 4.69 -0.96 -8.23
CA GLY A 50 5.63 -1.92 -8.79
C GLY A 50 7.02 -1.84 -8.15
N ILE A 51 7.98 -2.62 -8.67
CA ILE A 51 9.39 -2.52 -8.28
C ILE A 51 9.99 -1.40 -9.13
N GLY A 52 10.02 -0.17 -8.61
CA GLY A 52 10.95 0.84 -9.12
C GLY A 52 12.39 0.37 -8.90
N ILE A 53 13.37 0.92 -9.62
CA ILE A 53 14.81 0.68 -9.43
C ILE A 53 15.41 1.97 -8.85
N ASP A 54 15.87 1.93 -7.59
CA ASP A 54 16.64 2.98 -6.93
C ASP A 54 17.99 2.31 -6.83
N PRO A 55 18.98 2.78 -7.60
CA PRO A 55 20.31 2.19 -7.56
C PRO A 55 21.00 2.36 -6.19
N VAL A 56 20.43 3.11 -5.24
CA VAL A 56 21.04 3.45 -3.94
C VAL A 56 20.38 2.72 -2.76
N ALA A 57 19.06 2.56 -2.75
CA ALA A 57 18.32 2.16 -1.53
C ALA A 57 17.87 0.68 -1.46
N GLY A 58 17.96 -0.08 -2.55
CA GLY A 58 17.75 -1.53 -2.56
C GLY A 58 16.35 -2.07 -2.22
N ARG A 59 15.40 -1.27 -1.72
CA ARG A 59 13.99 -1.66 -1.48
C ARG A 59 13.06 -0.44 -1.53
N TYR A 60 11.91 -0.63 -2.18
CA TYR A 60 10.85 0.38 -2.30
C TYR A 60 9.56 0.01 -1.56
N PRO A 61 8.71 1.00 -1.25
CA PRO A 61 7.29 0.78 -1.05
C PRO A 61 6.67 0.14 -2.30
N ARG A 62 5.98 -0.98 -2.11
CA ARG A 62 5.19 -1.65 -3.16
C ARG A 62 3.87 -0.93 -3.41
N TRP A 63 3.40 -0.18 -2.43
CA TRP A 63 2.11 0.51 -2.48
C TRP A 63 2.20 1.97 -2.07
N LEU A 64 1.36 2.77 -2.70
CA LEU A 64 1.00 4.11 -2.24
C LEU A 64 -0.49 4.09 -1.89
N VAL A 65 -0.84 4.44 -0.66
CA VAL A 65 -2.24 4.42 -0.17
C VAL A 65 -2.67 5.83 0.22
N TYR A 66 -3.78 6.31 -0.34
CA TYR A 66 -4.27 7.68 -0.15
C TYR A 66 -5.79 7.74 -0.31
N THR A 67 -6.43 8.75 0.29
CA THR A 67 -7.88 8.95 0.16
C THR A 67 -8.23 9.72 -1.11
N VAL A 68 -9.45 9.56 -1.63
CA VAL A 68 -9.95 10.29 -2.82
C VAL A 68 -9.89 11.80 -2.62
N THR A 69 -10.05 12.27 -1.38
CA THR A 69 -10.09 13.68 -0.99
C THR A 69 -8.77 14.15 -0.38
N ALA A 70 -7.70 13.35 -0.42
CA ALA A 70 -6.42 13.70 0.19
C ALA A 70 -5.85 14.97 -0.45
N ASP A 71 -5.37 15.90 0.38
CA ASP A 71 -4.49 16.96 -0.08
C ASP A 71 -3.23 16.32 -0.71
N PRO A 72 -2.64 16.94 -1.74
CA PRO A 72 -1.41 16.45 -2.36
C PRO A 72 -0.26 16.47 -1.35
N GLY A 73 -0.11 15.38 -0.60
CA GLY A 73 0.82 15.26 0.52
C GLY A 73 0.44 14.16 1.52
N ASP A 74 -0.83 13.76 1.60
CA ASP A 74 -1.30 12.75 2.56
C ASP A 74 -1.42 11.35 1.92
N TYR A 75 -0.31 10.59 1.97
CA TYR A 75 -0.25 9.20 1.49
C TYR A 75 0.62 8.34 2.42
N VAL A 76 0.27 7.05 2.50
CA VAL A 76 1.05 6.03 3.20
C VAL A 76 1.84 5.21 2.18
N ALA A 77 3.16 5.24 2.28
CA ALA A 77 4.05 4.40 1.49
C ALA A 77 4.25 3.04 2.19
N VAL A 78 3.88 1.94 1.52
CA VAL A 78 3.89 0.60 2.15
C VAL A 78 4.96 -0.30 1.53
N GLY A 79 5.97 -0.64 2.32
CA GLY A 79 7.08 -1.52 1.97
C GLY A 79 6.82 -3.02 2.15
N PRO A 80 7.77 -3.87 1.70
CA PRO A 80 7.82 -5.24 2.18
C PRO A 80 7.95 -5.24 3.71
N ALA A 81 7.28 -6.18 4.38
CA ALA A 81 7.37 -6.34 5.83
C ALA A 81 8.84 -6.36 6.27
N HIS A 82 9.18 -5.48 7.21
CA HIS A 82 10.54 -5.36 7.73
C HIS A 82 10.87 -6.65 8.50
N ALA A 83 11.79 -7.48 7.99
CA ALA A 83 12.59 -8.32 8.87
C ALA A 83 13.48 -7.33 9.66
N ALA A 84 13.24 -7.23 10.96
CA ALA A 84 13.91 -6.30 11.85
C ALA A 84 15.43 -6.28 11.65
N THR A 85 15.99 -5.07 11.51
CA THR A 85 17.09 -4.48 12.33
C THR A 85 17.92 -3.55 11.44
N LEU A 86 17.74 -2.24 11.57
CA LEU A 86 18.79 -1.27 11.26
C LEU A 86 18.94 -0.36 12.47
N GLY A 87 20.11 -0.47 13.12
CA GLY A 87 20.52 0.36 14.25
C GLY A 87 20.75 1.83 13.85
N PRO A 88 21.06 2.71 14.82
CA PRO A 88 21.11 4.14 14.56
C PRO A 88 22.23 4.49 13.58
N ALA A 89 21.91 5.33 12.60
CA ALA A 89 22.89 5.94 11.71
C ALA A 89 23.83 6.84 12.54
N SER A 90 25.14 6.59 12.42
CA SER A 90 26.22 7.46 12.90
C SER A 90 26.51 8.58 11.92
#